data_AF-A0A2G8K160-F1
#
_entry.id   AF-A0A2G8K160-F1
#
_cell.length_a   1.000
_cell.length_b   1.000
_cell.length_c   1.000
_cell.angle_alpha   90.00
_cell.angle_beta   90.00
_cell.angle_gamma   90.00
#
_symmetry.space_group_name_H-M   'P 1'
#
loop_
_entity.id
_entity.type
_entity.pdbx_description
1 polymer ?
#
loop_
_entity_poly.entity_id
_entity_poly.type
_entity_poly.pdbx_seq_one_letter_code
_entity_poly.pdbx_strand_id
1 'polypeptide(L)'
;MDINEMYFTPKSVVFILLVATFWTTARALSLLTDDERNEFLPKLLDNGWNVMDNRDAIRKSFAFSDFNEAFGFMTRCAMKIEREQHHPEWFNVYNRLEVVLTTHDVGGLSSKDITIATFMDEMHLWTNAST
;
A
#
# COMPACT_ATOMS: atom_id res chain seq x y z
N MET A 1 -56.10 10.94 5.46
CA MET A 1 -56.43 12.05 6.39
C MET A 1 -55.25 12.98 6.33
N ASP A 2 -55.48 14.12 5.68
CA ASP A 2 -54.54 15.22 5.53
C ASP A 2 -54.46 16.02 6.84
N ILE A 3 -53.53 16.99 6.89
CA ILE A 3 -53.33 18.07 7.88
C ILE A 3 -52.38 17.79 9.07
N ASN A 4 -51.14 18.30 8.97
CA ASN A 4 -50.67 19.35 9.88
C ASN A 4 -49.34 19.95 9.38
N GLU A 5 -49.51 21.14 8.81
CA GLU A 5 -48.52 22.18 8.60
C GLU A 5 -47.77 22.53 9.89
N MET A 6 -46.46 22.80 9.79
CA MET A 6 -45.82 23.75 10.68
C MET A 6 -45.01 24.73 9.85
N TYR A 7 -45.60 25.92 9.70
CA TYR A 7 -45.02 27.10 9.08
C TYR A 7 -43.82 27.62 9.88
N PHE A 8 -42.72 27.94 9.19
CA PHE A 8 -41.81 28.99 9.62
C PHE A 8 -41.52 29.91 8.42
N THR A 9 -41.80 31.21 8.60
CA THR A 9 -41.63 32.27 7.59
C THR A 9 -40.30 33.01 7.76
N PRO A 10 -39.81 33.77 6.74
CA PRO A 10 -38.39 34.10 6.60
C PRO A 10 -38.09 35.56 6.96
N LYS A 11 -37.15 35.83 7.89
CA LYS A 11 -36.43 37.14 7.99
C LYS A 11 -35.13 37.02 8.79
N SER A 12 -34.00 36.80 8.12
CA SER A 12 -32.72 37.53 8.32
C SER A 12 -31.62 36.89 7.47
N VAL A 13 -31.04 37.72 6.60
CA VAL A 13 -29.90 37.41 5.75
C VAL A 13 -28.61 37.63 6.57
N VAL A 14 -27.58 36.85 6.24
CA VAL A 14 -26.17 36.90 6.69
C VAL A 14 -25.82 36.05 7.92
N PHE A 15 -25.32 34.82 7.67
CA PHE A 15 -24.12 34.31 8.35
C PHE A 15 -23.40 33.28 7.46
N ILE A 16 -22.42 33.82 6.73
CA ILE A 16 -21.12 33.24 6.35
C ILE A 16 -21.11 31.77 5.86
N LEU A 17 -20.94 31.63 4.54
CA LEU A 17 -20.27 30.50 3.88
C LEU A 17 -18.89 30.25 4.53
N LEU A 18 -18.72 29.10 5.19
CA LEU A 18 -17.46 28.37 5.45
C LEU A 18 -17.93 27.12 6.22
N VAL A 19 -17.84 25.87 5.78
CA VAL A 19 -16.73 25.14 5.19
C VAL A 19 -17.34 23.93 4.48
N ALA A 20 -17.47 24.01 3.16
CA ALA A 20 -17.79 22.87 2.31
C ALA A 20 -16.58 22.58 1.42
N THR A 21 -15.42 22.30 2.03
CA THR A 21 -14.20 21.89 1.31
C THR A 21 -13.22 21.21 2.28
N PHE A 22 -13.68 20.15 2.93
CA PHE A 22 -12.78 19.07 3.33
C PHE A 22 -13.29 17.77 2.72
N TRP A 23 -13.39 17.77 1.39
CA TRP A 23 -13.26 16.52 0.67
C TRP A 23 -11.78 16.20 0.76
N THR A 24 -11.39 15.37 1.74
CA THR A 24 -10.09 14.72 1.72
C THR A 24 -10.04 13.96 0.40
N THR A 25 -9.35 14.48 -0.60
CA THR A 25 -9.16 13.77 -1.84
C THR A 25 -8.26 12.58 -1.51
N ALA A 26 -8.88 11.43 -1.23
CA ALA A 26 -8.21 10.16 -1.38
C ALA A 26 -7.62 10.19 -2.79
N ARG A 27 -6.29 10.27 -2.88
CA ARG A 27 -5.60 10.34 -4.16
C ARG A 27 -5.95 9.07 -4.93
N ALA A 28 -6.45 9.23 -6.15
CA ALA A 28 -6.75 8.10 -7.01
C ALA A 28 -5.49 7.25 -7.21
N LEU A 29 -5.67 5.92 -7.22
CA LEU A 29 -4.59 4.99 -7.51
C LEU A 29 -3.97 5.37 -8.86
N SER A 30 -2.65 5.56 -8.86
CA SER A 30 -1.89 6.07 -10.00
C SER A 30 -0.48 5.50 -9.98
N LEU A 31 0.17 5.53 -11.15
CA LEU A 31 1.59 5.24 -11.26
C LEU A 31 2.39 6.23 -10.40
N LEU A 32 3.50 5.75 -9.84
CA LEU A 32 4.47 6.63 -9.19
C LEU A 32 5.01 7.63 -10.20
N THR A 33 5.00 8.91 -9.82
CA THR A 33 5.70 9.97 -10.56
C THR A 33 7.21 9.80 -10.43
N ASP A 34 7.98 10.49 -11.28
CA ASP A 34 9.43 10.48 -11.19
C ASP A 34 9.93 10.97 -9.82
N ASP A 35 9.29 12.00 -9.26
CA ASP A 35 9.62 12.50 -7.92
C ASP A 35 9.35 11.46 -6.83
N GLU A 36 8.21 10.76 -6.89
CA GLU A 36 7.87 9.68 -5.94
C GLU A 36 8.82 8.50 -6.08
N ARG A 37 9.24 8.15 -7.30
CA ARG A 37 10.25 7.12 -7.54
C ARG A 37 11.60 7.51 -6.93
N ASN A 38 12.03 8.75 -7.17
CA ASN A 38 13.27 9.29 -6.62
C ASN A 38 13.25 9.39 -5.09
N GLU A 39 12.08 9.58 -4.49
CA GLU A 39 11.91 9.61 -3.04
C GLU A 39 11.93 8.20 -2.43
N PHE A 40 11.16 7.27 -2.97
CA PHE A 40 10.89 5.99 -2.30
C PHE A 40 11.78 4.83 -2.73
N LEU A 41 12.16 4.75 -4.02
CA LEU A 41 12.91 3.60 -4.52
C LEU A 41 14.32 3.49 -3.91
N PRO A 42 15.12 4.56 -3.74
CA PRO A 42 16.50 4.41 -3.27
C PRO A 42 16.62 3.60 -1.99
N LYS A 43 15.76 3.85 -1.00
CA LYS A 43 15.76 3.09 0.26
C LYS A 43 15.44 1.61 0.08
N LEU A 44 14.49 1.27 -0.80
CA LEU A 44 14.17 -0.12 -1.10
C LEU A 44 15.33 -0.81 -1.85
N LEU A 45 15.96 -0.10 -2.78
CA LEU A 45 17.11 -0.60 -3.54
C LEU A 45 18.31 -0.87 -2.63
N ASP A 46 18.59 0.03 -1.68
CA ASP A 46 19.62 -0.16 -0.66
C ASP A 46 19.33 -1.39 0.22
N ASN A 47 18.05 -1.73 0.41
CA ASN A 47 17.60 -2.93 1.12
C ASN A 47 17.50 -4.18 0.23
N GLY A 48 18.06 -4.17 -0.98
CA GLY A 48 18.15 -5.34 -1.86
C GLY A 48 16.90 -5.61 -2.73
N TRP A 49 15.95 -4.67 -2.79
CA TRP A 49 14.98 -4.66 -3.89
C TRP A 49 15.66 -4.26 -5.20
N ASN A 50 15.11 -4.69 -6.33
CA ASN A 50 15.60 -4.33 -7.65
C ASN A 50 14.43 -4.00 -8.57
N VAL A 51 14.57 -2.98 -9.42
CA VAL A 51 13.63 -2.73 -10.52
C VAL A 51 13.82 -3.81 -11.58
N MET A 52 12.73 -4.30 -12.17
CA MET A 52 12.78 -5.28 -13.24
C MET A 52 12.97 -4.60 -14.61
N ASP A 53 13.85 -5.15 -15.45
CA ASP A 53 14.16 -4.57 -16.77
C ASP A 53 12.99 -4.69 -17.77
N ASN A 54 12.12 -5.69 -17.61
CA ASN A 54 11.12 -6.09 -18.60
C ASN A 54 9.69 -5.64 -18.27
N ARG A 55 9.45 -5.07 -17.08
CA ARG A 55 8.15 -4.56 -16.63
C ARG A 55 8.34 -3.60 -15.46
N ASP A 56 7.42 -2.65 -15.30
CA ASP A 56 7.44 -1.70 -14.19
C ASP A 56 7.02 -2.37 -12.87
N ALA A 57 8.00 -3.00 -12.23
CA ALA A 57 7.85 -3.79 -11.02
C ALA A 57 9.16 -3.79 -10.23
N ILE A 58 9.06 -4.08 -8.93
CA ILE A 58 10.21 -4.32 -8.06
C ILE A 58 10.22 -5.77 -7.60
N ARG A 59 11.41 -6.33 -7.43
CA ARG A 59 11.62 -7.71 -6.96
C ARG A 59 12.64 -7.79 -5.83
N LYS A 60 12.44 -8.74 -4.92
CA LYS A 60 13.42 -9.11 -3.88
C LYS A 60 13.34 -10.59 -3.56
N SER A 61 14.47 -11.18 -3.20
CA SER A 61 14.56 -12.54 -2.67
C SER A 61 14.89 -12.50 -1.19
N PHE A 62 13.99 -13.00 -0.36
CA PHE A 62 14.20 -13.18 1.08
C PHE A 62 14.72 -14.60 1.36
N ALA A 63 15.62 -14.70 2.33
CA ALA A 63 16.13 -15.97 2.83
C ALA A 63 15.88 -16.07 4.34
N PHE A 64 15.62 -17.30 4.79
CA PHE A 64 15.27 -17.66 6.15
C PHE A 64 16.10 -18.90 6.58
N SER A 65 16.04 -19.28 7.86
CA SER A 65 16.71 -20.48 8.37
C SER A 65 16.05 -21.77 7.85
N ASP A 66 14.72 -21.82 7.83
CA ASP A 66 13.94 -22.96 7.37
C ASP A 66 12.59 -22.55 6.73
N PHE A 67 11.77 -23.55 6.38
CA PHE A 67 10.44 -23.33 5.83
C PHE A 67 9.44 -22.76 6.83
N ASN A 68 9.55 -23.11 8.12
CA ASN A 68 8.60 -22.64 9.14
C ASN A 68 8.74 -21.13 9.33
N GLU A 69 9.98 -20.64 9.40
CA GLU A 69 10.27 -19.21 9.50
C GLU A 69 9.80 -18.45 8.24
N ALA A 70 10.10 -18.98 7.05
CA ALA A 70 9.66 -18.40 5.78
C ALA A 70 8.12 -18.29 5.71
N PHE A 71 7.41 -19.37 6.03
CA PHE A 71 5.95 -19.38 5.97
C PHE A 71 5.31 -18.54 7.09
N GLY A 72 5.94 -18.45 8.26
CA GLY A 72 5.56 -17.54 9.32
C GLY A 72 5.67 -16.06 8.89
N PHE A 73 6.76 -15.70 8.21
CA PHE A 73 6.92 -14.38 7.58
C PHE A 73 5.82 -14.11 6.54
N MET A 74 5.55 -15.07 5.64
CA MET A 74 4.49 -14.96 4.64
C MET A 74 3.12 -14.71 5.28
N THR A 75 2.80 -15.42 6.35
CA THR A 75 1.52 -15.30 7.07
C THR A 75 1.35 -13.91 7.70
N ARG A 76 2.41 -13.34 8.29
CA ARG A 76 2.38 -11.97 8.82
C ARG A 76 2.17 -10.94 7.71
N CYS A 77 2.86 -11.12 6.58
CA CYS A 77 2.70 -10.26 5.40
C CYS A 77 1.29 -10.33 4.81
N ALA A 78 0.68 -11.52 4.77
CA ALA A 78 -0.66 -11.73 4.21
C ALA A 78 -1.72 -10.83 4.87
N MET A 79 -1.62 -10.58 6.18
CA MET A 79 -2.56 -9.70 6.88
C MET A 79 -2.49 -8.25 6.40
N LYS A 80 -1.29 -7.73 6.09
CA LYS A 80 -1.11 -6.39 5.54
C LYS A 80 -1.54 -6.36 4.08
N ILE A 81 -1.14 -7.35 3.30
CA ILE A 81 -1.53 -7.53 1.88
C ILE A 81 -3.05 -7.48 1.71
N GLU A 82 -3.79 -8.24 2.51
CA GLU A 82 -5.26 -8.25 2.47
C GLU A 82 -5.87 -6.92 2.90
N ARG A 83 -5.33 -6.29 3.97
CA ARG A 83 -5.78 -4.97 4.41
C ARG A 83 -5.60 -3.91 3.33
N GLU A 84 -4.47 -3.93 2.63
CA GLU A 84 -4.18 -3.00 1.55
C GLU A 84 -4.87 -3.39 0.23
N GLN A 85 -5.51 -4.56 0.15
CA GLN A 85 -6.06 -5.14 -1.08
C GLN A 85 -5.06 -5.03 -2.24
N HIS A 86 -3.83 -5.49 -2.01
CA HIS A 86 -2.74 -5.39 -2.97
C HIS A 86 -1.84 -6.62 -2.87
N HIS A 87 -2.02 -7.57 -3.77
CA HIS A 87 -1.40 -8.88 -3.66
C HIS A 87 -0.07 -8.97 -4.41
N PRO A 88 0.99 -9.53 -3.81
CA PRO A 88 2.25 -9.77 -4.50
C PRO A 88 2.14 -10.95 -5.47
N GLU A 89 3.04 -10.96 -6.45
CA GLU A 89 3.44 -12.20 -7.12
C GLU A 89 4.58 -12.80 -6.29
N TRP A 90 4.43 -14.02 -5.78
CA TRP A 90 5.48 -14.66 -4.99
C TRP A 90 5.70 -16.13 -5.32
N PHE A 91 6.93 -16.59 -5.10
CA PHE A 91 7.35 -17.97 -5.30
C PHE A 91 8.20 -18.40 -4.11
N ASN A 92 7.78 -19.45 -3.41
CA ASN A 92 8.48 -19.98 -2.24
C ASN A 92 9.03 -21.39 -2.52
N VAL A 93 10.30 -21.59 -2.20
CA VAL A 93 10.95 -22.90 -2.18
C VAL A 93 11.70 -23.03 -0.86
N TYR A 94 11.20 -23.88 0.03
CA TYR A 94 11.75 -24.10 1.36
C TYR A 94 11.98 -22.76 2.10
N ASN A 95 13.23 -22.40 2.40
CA ASN A 95 13.63 -21.22 3.15
C ASN A 95 13.87 -19.97 2.27
N ARG A 96 13.51 -20.01 0.99
CA ARG A 96 13.65 -18.88 0.05
C ARG A 96 12.29 -18.41 -0.44
N LEU A 97 12.06 -17.11 -0.39
CA LEU A 97 10.86 -16.47 -0.92
C LEU A 97 11.26 -15.39 -1.91
N GLU A 98 10.84 -15.55 -3.15
CA GLU A 98 10.95 -14.51 -4.18
C GLU A 98 9.64 -13.74 -4.25
N VAL A 99 9.73 -12.41 -4.21
CA VAL A 99 8.58 -11.51 -4.25
C VAL A 99 8.77 -10.53 -5.39
N VAL A 100 7.70 -10.32 -6.16
CA VAL A 100 7.56 -9.27 -7.16
C VAL A 100 6.32 -8.44 -6.82
N LEU A 101 6.47 -7.11 -6.86
CA LEU A 101 5.42 -6.14 -6.62
C LEU A 101 5.24 -5.24 -7.83
N THR A 102 3.98 -5.12 -8.27
CA THR A 102 3.49 -4.17 -9.28
C THR A 102 2.01 -3.96 -9.04
N THR A 103 1.47 -2.83 -9.48
CA THR A 103 0.03 -2.55 -9.43
C THR A 103 -0.61 -2.77 -10.79
N HIS A 104 -1.28 -3.91 -10.94
CA HIS A 104 -1.92 -4.33 -12.19
C HIS A 104 -2.96 -3.32 -12.70
N ASP A 105 -3.75 -2.72 -11.81
CA ASP A 105 -4.81 -1.77 -12.16
C ASP A 105 -4.30 -0.53 -12.90
N VAL A 106 -3.05 -0.13 -12.65
CA VAL A 106 -2.41 1.02 -13.29
C VAL A 106 -1.24 0.63 -14.20
N GLY A 107 -0.99 -0.67 -14.36
CA GLY A 107 0.03 -1.21 -15.25
C GLY A 107 1.48 -0.96 -14.83
N GLY A 108 1.74 -0.74 -13.54
CA GLY A 108 3.10 -0.45 -13.06
C GLY A 108 3.17 -0.14 -11.57
N LEU A 109 4.28 0.45 -11.12
CA LEU A 109 4.50 0.74 -9.70
C LEU A 109 3.56 1.83 -9.19
N SER A 110 2.95 1.61 -8.03
CA SER A 110 2.17 2.59 -7.28
C SER A 110 2.62 2.70 -5.82
N SER A 111 2.01 3.60 -5.06
CA SER A 111 2.24 3.74 -3.62
C SER A 111 1.92 2.47 -2.83
N LYS A 112 1.05 1.59 -3.34
CA LYS A 112 0.73 0.30 -2.71
C LYS A 112 1.93 -0.65 -2.75
N ASP A 113 2.68 -0.68 -3.85
CA ASP A 113 3.90 -1.47 -3.98
C ASP A 113 4.94 -1.04 -2.95
N ILE A 114 5.16 0.27 -2.82
CA ILE A 114 6.08 0.86 -1.83
C ILE A 114 5.66 0.50 -0.40
N THR A 115 4.36 0.60 -0.11
CA THR A 115 3.79 0.29 1.21
C THR A 115 4.04 -1.16 1.60
N ILE A 116 3.81 -2.10 0.68
CA ILE A 116 4.00 -3.52 0.96
C ILE A 116 5.48 -3.88 1.02
N ALA A 117 6.31 -3.35 0.11
CA ALA A 117 7.76 -3.58 0.12
C ALA A 117 8.40 -3.13 1.44
N THR A 118 8.03 -1.94 1.90
CA THR A 118 8.52 -1.37 3.17
C THR A 118 8.09 -2.24 4.36
N PHE A 119 6.83 -2.67 4.39
CA PHE A 119 6.34 -3.54 5.45
C PHE A 119 7.04 -4.91 5.46
N MET A 120 7.30 -5.49 4.28
CA MET A 120 8.05 -6.74 4.17
C MET A 120 9.47 -6.61 4.68
N ASP A 121 10.15 -5.49 4.41
CA ASP A 121 11.48 -5.21 4.96
C ASP A 121 11.46 -5.14 6.50
N GLU A 122 10.48 -4.42 7.07
CA GLU A 122 10.30 -4.33 8.53
C GLU A 122 10.05 -5.71 9.16
N MET A 123 9.19 -6.53 8.56
CA MET A 123 8.91 -7.88 9.03
C MET A 123 10.13 -8.80 8.89
N HIS A 124 10.93 -8.68 7.83
CA HIS A 124 12.12 -9.50 7.63
C HIS A 124 13.18 -9.17 8.67
N LEU A 125 13.42 -7.88 8.94
CA LEU A 125 14.31 -7.43 10.01
C LEU A 125 13.86 -7.93 11.39
N TRP A 126 12.56 -7.85 11.69
CA TRP A 126 12.02 -8.35 12.96
C TRP A 126 12.19 -9.87 13.11
N THR A 127 12.01 -10.62 12.02
CA THR A 127 12.13 -12.08 12.02
C THR A 127 13.57 -12.52 12.32
N ASN A 128 14.56 -11.87 11.67
CA ASN A 128 15.97 -12.17 11.88
C ASN A 128 16.53 -11.70 13.24
N ALA A 129 15.88 -10.72 13.88
CA ALA A 129 16.29 -10.23 15.20
C ALA A 129 15.73 -11.07 16.36
N SER A 130 14.75 -11.94 16.08
CA SER A 130 14.03 -12.74 17.09
C SER A 130 14.46 -14.21 17.11
N THR A 131 15.44 -14.57 16.28
CA THR A 131 16.07 -15.90 16.17
C THR A 131 17.48 -15.86 16.74
#